data_AF-A0A257QHU6-F1
#
_entry.id   AF-A0A257QHU6-F1
#
_cell.length_a   1.000
_cell.length_b   1.000
_cell.length_c   1.000
_cell.angle_alpha   90.00
_cell.angle_beta   90.00
_cell.angle_gamma   90.00
#
_symmetry.space_group_name_H-M   'P 1'
#
loop_
_entity.id
_entity.type
_entity.pdbx_description
1 polymer ?
#
loop_
_entity_poly.entity_id
_entity_poly.type
_entity_poly.pdbx_seq_one_letter_code
_entity_poly.pdbx_strand_id
1 'polypeptide(L)'
;MLRVFVLSFLLISNLFAINDSPTVAPIWPTACTPFVDGKLKPIGDFIQPTASGVPESGLFGCVRSNGCKFHEGIDIKPNKRDRKGEPLDAVMSIWPGKVVWVNTKPGNSGYGNYVVVEHSTTPAVYSL
;
A
#
# COMPACT_ATOMS: atom_id res chain seq x y z
N MET A 1 -43.38 -50.63 20.99
CA MET A 1 -42.57 -50.09 22.10
C MET A 1 -41.57 -49.10 21.54
N LEU A 2 -41.72 -47.84 21.93
CA LEU A 2 -40.88 -46.68 21.62
C LEU A 2 -39.57 -46.74 22.42
N ARG A 3 -38.41 -46.50 21.79
CA ARG A 3 -37.15 -46.00 22.39
C ARG A 3 -36.10 -45.83 21.27
N VAL A 4 -35.87 -44.65 20.70
CA VAL A 4 -35.23 -43.41 21.20
C VAL A 4 -33.78 -43.31 20.71
N PHE A 5 -33.63 -42.46 19.69
CA PHE A 5 -32.57 -41.50 19.35
C PHE A 5 -31.09 -41.91 19.43
N VAL A 6 -30.50 -42.04 18.23
CA VAL A 6 -29.06 -41.87 17.97
C VAL A 6 -28.72 -40.40 18.19
N LEU A 7 -28.05 -40.07 19.30
CA LEU A 7 -27.44 -38.76 19.51
C LEU A 7 -26.17 -38.65 18.64
N SER A 8 -26.35 -38.21 17.39
CA SER A 8 -25.24 -37.62 16.63
C SER A 8 -24.92 -36.25 17.25
N PHE A 9 -23.91 -36.20 18.11
CA PHE A 9 -23.28 -34.94 18.47
C PHE A 9 -22.51 -34.44 17.25
N LEU A 10 -23.16 -33.59 16.44
CA LEU A 10 -22.48 -32.80 15.42
C LEU A 10 -21.70 -31.71 16.17
N LEU A 11 -20.41 -31.98 16.41
CA LEU A 11 -19.48 -30.99 16.91
C LEU A 11 -19.31 -29.96 15.78
N ILE A 12 -20.13 -28.91 15.78
CA ILE A 12 -19.90 -27.73 14.94
C ILE A 12 -18.67 -27.06 15.55
N SER A 13 -17.48 -27.48 15.10
CA SER A 13 -16.29 -26.68 15.26
C SER A 13 -16.57 -25.38 14.51
N ASN A 14 -16.90 -24.33 15.24
CA ASN A 14 -16.70 -22.96 14.76
C ASN A 14 -15.20 -22.85 14.45
N LEU A 15 -14.83 -23.19 13.23
CA LEU A 15 -13.59 -22.74 12.62
C LEU A 15 -13.75 -21.23 12.57
N PHE A 16 -13.30 -20.55 13.63
CA PHE A 16 -12.92 -19.16 13.49
C PHE A 16 -11.90 -19.18 12.36
N ALA A 17 -12.30 -18.69 11.19
CA ALA A 17 -11.36 -18.33 10.15
C ALA A 17 -10.36 -17.40 10.85
N ILE A 18 -9.15 -17.91 11.06
CA ILE A 18 -8.03 -17.08 11.44
C ILE A 18 -7.97 -16.06 10.31
N ASN A 19 -8.30 -14.80 10.62
CA ASN A 19 -8.12 -13.72 9.68
C ASN A 19 -6.62 -13.71 9.37
N ASP A 20 -6.25 -14.16 8.17
CA ASP A 20 -4.88 -14.16 7.66
C ASP A 20 -4.50 -12.68 7.43
N SER A 21 -4.18 -11.99 8.52
CA SER A 21 -3.36 -10.79 8.44
C SER A 21 -2.00 -11.23 7.90
N PRO A 22 -1.33 -10.44 7.05
CA PRO A 22 0.00 -10.79 6.57
C PRO A 22 0.89 -11.00 7.79
N THR A 23 1.46 -12.20 7.91
CA THR A 23 2.35 -12.55 9.03
C THR A 23 3.67 -11.79 8.97
N VAL A 24 3.90 -11.04 7.89
CA VAL A 24 5.10 -10.25 7.61
C VAL A 24 4.73 -8.77 7.56
N ALA A 25 5.52 -7.91 8.20
CA ALA A 25 5.36 -6.46 8.09
C ALA A 25 5.49 -6.00 6.62
N PRO A 26 4.77 -4.94 6.19
CA PRO A 26 4.92 -4.44 4.83
C PRO A 26 6.34 -3.88 4.66
N ILE A 27 6.90 -4.04 3.46
CA ILE A 27 8.20 -3.45 3.12
C ILE A 27 8.02 -2.03 2.60
N TRP A 28 9.09 -1.23 2.70
CA TRP A 28 9.14 0.04 1.98
C TRP A 28 9.30 -0.22 0.47
N PRO A 29 8.48 0.38 -0.41
CA PRO A 29 8.36 -0.05 -1.80
C PRO A 29 9.46 0.48 -2.73
N THR A 30 10.40 1.29 -2.25
CA THR A 30 11.45 1.89 -3.09
C THR A 30 12.83 1.82 -2.42
N ALA A 31 13.89 2.11 -3.19
CA ALA A 31 15.23 2.22 -2.63
C ALA A 31 15.42 3.48 -1.74
N CYS A 32 14.55 4.49 -1.83
CA CYS A 32 14.62 5.70 -1.02
C CYS A 32 14.05 5.44 0.38
N THR A 33 14.81 4.73 1.22
CA THR A 33 14.31 4.32 2.54
C THR A 33 14.16 5.52 3.49
N PRO A 34 13.09 5.57 4.29
CA PRO A 34 12.88 6.62 5.27
C PRO A 34 13.63 6.32 6.58
N PHE A 35 14.16 5.10 6.75
CA PHE A 35 14.83 4.65 7.97
C PHE A 35 16.34 4.50 7.79
N VAL A 36 17.11 4.98 8.77
CA VAL A 36 18.55 4.72 8.96
C VAL A 36 18.76 4.39 10.43
N ASP A 37 19.46 3.30 10.73
CA ASP A 37 19.71 2.81 12.09
C ASP A 37 18.43 2.69 12.95
N GLY A 38 17.32 2.28 12.33
CA GLY A 38 16.01 2.16 12.96
C GLY A 38 15.31 3.49 13.27
N LYS A 39 15.87 4.63 12.86
CA LYS A 39 15.30 5.96 13.06
C LYS A 39 14.77 6.53 11.76
N LEU A 40 13.64 7.24 11.86
CA LEU A 40 13.04 7.96 10.76
C LEU A 40 13.88 9.20 10.40
N LYS A 41 14.19 9.37 9.11
CA LYS A 41 14.83 10.57 8.56
C LYS A 41 13.87 11.77 8.60
N PRO A 42 14.38 13.01 8.55
CA PRO A 42 13.55 14.17 8.21
C PRO A 42 12.71 13.92 6.95
N ILE A 43 11.44 14.35 6.94
CA ILE A 43 10.54 14.08 5.80
C ILE A 43 11.07 14.63 4.48
N GLY A 44 11.81 15.74 4.52
CA GLY A 44 12.47 16.34 3.36
C GLY A 44 13.49 15.43 2.67
N ASP A 45 13.94 14.35 3.31
CA ASP A 45 14.95 13.47 2.72
C ASP A 45 14.35 12.37 1.83
N PHE A 46 13.07 12.03 2.03
CA PHE A 46 12.42 10.92 1.32
C PHE A 46 11.04 11.26 0.73
N ILE A 47 10.39 12.35 1.16
CA ILE A 47 9.11 12.79 0.59
C ILE A 47 9.35 13.73 -0.59
N GLN A 48 8.77 13.40 -1.73
CA GLN A 48 8.80 14.21 -2.93
C GLN A 48 7.76 15.32 -2.79
N PRO A 49 8.17 16.61 -2.71
CA PRO A 49 7.21 17.70 -2.73
C PRO A 49 6.52 17.79 -4.08
N THR A 50 5.33 18.39 -4.07
CA THR A 50 4.68 18.88 -5.29
C THR A 50 5.40 20.09 -5.88
N ALA A 51 4.80 20.71 -6.91
CA ALA A 51 5.26 21.96 -7.49
C ALA A 51 5.47 23.11 -6.47
N SER A 52 4.89 23.04 -5.27
CA SER A 52 5.13 24.04 -4.21
C SER A 52 6.54 23.98 -3.61
N GLY A 53 7.26 22.86 -3.78
CA GLY A 53 8.56 22.62 -3.13
C GLY A 53 8.50 22.31 -1.63
N VAL A 54 7.32 22.38 -1.01
CA VAL A 54 7.10 22.12 0.42
C VAL A 54 6.98 20.62 0.67
N PRO A 55 7.83 19.98 1.49
CA PRO A 55 7.82 18.52 1.70
C PRO A 55 6.47 17.97 2.14
N GLU A 56 5.78 18.67 3.03
CA GLU A 56 4.48 18.26 3.59
C GLU A 56 3.43 18.07 2.50
N SER A 57 3.56 18.78 1.38
CA SER A 57 2.65 18.60 0.25
C SER A 57 2.68 17.18 -0.31
N GLY A 58 3.78 16.43 -0.17
CA GLY A 58 3.88 15.03 -0.60
C GLY A 58 3.28 14.01 0.37
N LEU A 59 2.79 14.42 1.54
CA LEU A 59 2.27 13.52 2.57
C LEU A 59 0.80 13.11 2.31
N PHE A 60 0.34 12.07 3.00
CA PHE A 60 -1.05 11.65 2.98
C PHE A 60 -1.98 12.68 3.63
N GLY A 61 -3.21 12.79 3.11
CA GLY A 61 -4.28 13.60 3.68
C GLY A 61 -4.47 14.97 3.02
N CYS A 62 -5.08 15.91 3.74
CA CYS A 62 -5.46 17.23 3.26
C CYS A 62 -4.28 18.23 3.22
N VAL A 63 -3.16 17.85 2.62
CA VAL A 63 -1.87 18.57 2.72
C VAL A 63 -1.61 19.55 1.57
N ARG A 64 -2.60 19.77 0.71
CA ARG A 64 -2.55 20.68 -0.45
C ARG A 64 -3.83 21.51 -0.54
N SER A 65 -3.80 22.56 -1.37
CA SER A 65 -5.01 23.32 -1.76
C SER A 65 -5.85 23.78 -0.56
N ASN A 66 -5.20 24.29 0.50
CA ASN A 66 -5.84 24.71 1.75
C ASN A 66 -6.75 23.64 2.39
N GLY A 67 -6.42 22.37 2.18
CA GLY A 67 -7.15 21.21 2.71
C GLY A 67 -8.36 20.76 1.90
N CYS A 68 -8.65 21.40 0.76
CA CYS A 68 -9.80 21.03 -0.08
C CYS A 68 -9.56 19.79 -0.95
N LYS A 69 -8.32 19.29 -1.02
CA LYS A 69 -7.97 18.08 -1.77
C LYS A 69 -7.31 17.08 -0.85
N PHE A 70 -7.83 15.87 -0.85
CA PHE A 70 -7.29 14.75 -0.10
C PHE A 70 -6.25 14.02 -0.95
N HIS A 71 -5.04 13.84 -0.41
CA HIS A 71 -3.99 13.04 -1.02
C HIS A 71 -4.09 11.61 -0.48
N GLU A 72 -4.43 10.67 -1.35
CA GLU A 72 -4.70 9.27 -0.99
C GLU A 72 -3.43 8.44 -0.71
N GLY A 73 -2.24 9.02 -0.91
CA GLY A 73 -0.96 8.33 -0.72
C GLY A 73 0.15 9.26 -0.26
N ILE A 74 1.39 8.80 -0.40
CA ILE A 74 2.60 9.60 -0.19
C ILE A 74 3.41 9.62 -1.48
N ASP A 75 4.03 10.77 -1.76
CA ASP A 75 4.95 10.91 -2.88
C ASP A 75 6.38 10.65 -2.38
N ILE A 76 7.04 9.61 -2.89
CA ILE A 76 8.40 9.22 -2.47
C ILE A 76 9.42 9.77 -3.46
N LYS A 77 10.53 10.34 -2.96
CA LYS A 77 11.64 10.81 -3.80
C LYS A 77 12.32 9.63 -4.49
N PRO A 78 12.70 9.76 -5.78
CA PRO A 78 13.64 8.85 -6.37
C PRO A 78 15.06 9.19 -5.91
N ASN A 79 15.87 8.16 -5.64
CA ASN A 79 17.30 8.28 -5.41
C ASN A 79 18.05 8.58 -6.71
N LYS A 80 17.57 8.06 -7.84
CA LYS A 80 18.23 8.21 -9.15
C LYS A 80 17.28 8.76 -10.19
N ARG A 81 17.81 9.66 -11.02
CA ARG A 81 17.12 10.20 -12.20
C ARG A 81 18.01 10.10 -13.43
N ASP A 82 17.39 9.97 -14.59
CA ASP A 82 18.10 10.06 -15.86
C ASP A 82 18.38 11.53 -16.27
N ARG A 83 18.94 11.73 -17.46
CA ARG A 83 19.25 13.08 -17.99
C ARG A 83 18.01 13.92 -18.28
N LYS A 84 16.84 13.30 -18.46
CA LYS A 84 15.55 13.97 -18.68
C LYS A 84 14.83 14.27 -17.36
N GLY A 85 15.35 13.77 -16.25
CA GLY A 85 14.77 13.92 -14.92
C GLY A 85 13.81 12.78 -14.55
N GLU A 86 13.70 11.72 -15.35
CA GLU A 86 12.80 10.60 -15.07
C GLU A 86 13.36 9.71 -13.94
N PRO A 87 12.52 9.28 -12.98
CA PRO A 87 12.96 8.40 -11.89
C PRO A 87 13.42 7.04 -12.45
N LEU A 88 14.55 6.53 -11.95
CA LEU A 88 15.14 5.25 -12.35
C LEU A 88 15.04 4.16 -11.27
N ASP A 89 14.45 4.50 -10.13
CA ASP A 89 14.32 3.58 -9.00
C ASP A 89 13.31 2.48 -9.33
N ALA A 90 13.64 1.24 -8.96
CA ALA A 90 12.67 0.15 -8.98
C ALA A 90 11.61 0.37 -7.89
N VAL A 91 10.36 0.07 -8.22
CA VAL A 91 9.23 0.04 -7.29
C VAL A 91 8.85 -1.42 -7.04
N MET A 92 8.72 -1.79 -5.77
CA MET A 92 8.41 -3.13 -5.30
C MET A 92 7.05 -3.12 -4.61
N SER A 93 6.31 -4.24 -4.70
CA SER A 93 5.07 -4.38 -3.94
C SER A 93 5.36 -4.52 -2.44
N ILE A 94 4.52 -3.91 -1.60
CA ILE A 94 4.70 -3.88 -0.14
C ILE A 94 4.51 -5.26 0.51
N TRP A 95 3.79 -6.16 -0.17
CA TRP A 95 3.52 -7.53 0.22
C TRP A 95 3.38 -8.42 -1.01
N PRO A 96 3.51 -9.75 -0.87
CA PRO A 96 3.04 -10.67 -1.90
C PRO A 96 1.58 -10.40 -2.24
N GLY A 97 1.22 -10.51 -3.51
CA GLY A 97 -0.14 -10.25 -3.95
C GLY A 97 -0.33 -10.52 -5.43
N LYS A 98 -1.57 -10.32 -5.87
CA LYS A 98 -1.98 -10.47 -7.26
C LYS A 98 -2.11 -9.09 -7.91
N VAL A 99 -1.48 -8.89 -9.06
CA VAL A 99 -1.76 -7.71 -9.89
C VAL A 99 -3.19 -7.82 -10.42
N VAL A 100 -4.05 -6.88 -10.03
CA VAL A 100 -5.46 -6.84 -10.42
C VAL A 100 -5.75 -5.73 -11.44
N TRP A 101 -4.85 -4.76 -11.58
CA TRP A 101 -4.96 -3.71 -12.56
C TRP A 101 -3.59 -3.18 -13.00
N VAL A 102 -3.47 -2.81 -14.26
CA VAL A 102 -2.30 -2.12 -14.82
C VAL A 102 -2.79 -0.99 -15.72
N ASN A 103 -2.41 0.24 -15.41
CA ASN A 103 -2.60 1.38 -16.31
C ASN A 103 -1.26 1.79 -16.91
N THR A 104 -1.10 1.56 -18.22
CA THR A 104 0.08 1.99 -19.00
C THR A 104 -0.17 3.27 -19.80
N LYS A 105 -1.37 3.86 -19.69
CA LYS A 105 -1.76 5.10 -20.38
C LYS A 105 -2.00 6.20 -19.35
N PRO A 106 -1.07 7.15 -19.17
CA PRO A 106 -1.11 8.05 -18.03
C PRO A 106 -2.34 8.96 -18.01
N GLY A 107 -2.94 9.26 -19.17
CA GLY A 107 -4.14 10.10 -19.28
C GLY A 107 -5.46 9.43 -18.85
N ASN A 108 -5.47 8.12 -18.58
CA ASN A 108 -6.69 7.42 -18.17
C ASN A 108 -7.11 7.72 -16.72
N SER A 109 -6.24 8.35 -15.92
CA SER A 109 -6.51 8.68 -14.51
C SER A 109 -5.66 9.85 -14.04
N GLY A 110 -5.90 10.33 -12.81
CA GLY A 110 -5.03 11.31 -12.15
C GLY A 110 -3.70 10.74 -11.63
N TYR A 111 -3.49 9.42 -11.67
CA TYR A 111 -2.32 8.72 -11.10
C TYR A 111 -1.21 8.44 -12.12
N GLY A 112 -1.40 8.79 -13.39
CA GLY A 112 -0.42 8.47 -14.43
C GLY A 112 -0.35 6.97 -14.69
N ASN A 113 0.87 6.42 -14.82
CA ASN A 113 1.09 4.98 -14.96
C ASN A 113 1.14 4.33 -13.58
N TYR A 114 0.37 3.27 -13.37
CA TYR A 114 0.30 2.61 -12.05
C TYR A 114 -0.13 1.15 -12.16
N VAL A 115 0.11 0.41 -11.09
CA VAL A 115 -0.28 -0.99 -10.92
C VAL A 115 -1.05 -1.11 -9.61
N VAL A 116 -2.14 -1.86 -9.59
CA VAL A 116 -2.84 -2.20 -8.35
C VAL A 116 -2.55 -3.65 -8.01
N VAL A 117 -2.11 -3.89 -6.78
CA VAL A 117 -1.88 -5.22 -6.23
C VAL A 117 -2.89 -5.49 -5.12
N GLU A 118 -3.62 -6.59 -5.21
CA GLU A 118 -4.47 -7.12 -4.14
C GLU A 118 -3.66 -8.08 -3.28
N HIS A 119 -3.67 -7.86 -1.96
CA HIS A 119 -3.01 -8.70 -0.98
C HIS A 119 -4.04 -9.62 -0.32
N SER A 120 -3.65 -10.88 -0.09
CA SER A 120 -4.53 -11.93 0.44
C SER A 120 -4.76 -11.77 1.95
N THR A 121 -5.53 -10.75 2.31
CA THR A 121 -5.90 -10.43 3.70
C THR A 121 -7.41 -10.39 3.85
N THR A 122 -7.91 -10.46 5.09
CA THR A 122 -9.34 -10.26 5.38
C THR A 122 -9.51 -9.10 6.39
N PRO A 123 -10.06 -7.93 5.97
CA PRO A 123 -10.50 -7.60 4.60
C PRO A 123 -9.32 -7.49 3.62
N ALA A 124 -9.61 -7.57 2.31
CA ALA A 124 -8.60 -7.44 1.26
C ALA A 124 -7.96 -6.04 1.31
N VAL A 125 -6.63 -6.00 1.30
CA VAL A 125 -5.84 -4.77 1.24
C VAL A 125 -5.29 -4.60 -0.18
N TYR A 126 -5.30 -3.37 -0.68
CA TYR A 126 -4.77 -3.02 -2.00
C TYR A 126 -3.61 -2.03 -1.85
N SER A 127 -2.57 -2.20 -2.65
CA SER A 127 -1.49 -1.22 -2.80
C SER A 127 -1.43 -0.67 -4.23
N LEU A 128 -1.10 0.62 -4.35
CA LEU A 128 -0.87 1.34 -5.59
C LEU A 128 0.61 1.72 -5.73
#